data_AF-A0A930FDN2-F1
#
_entry.id   AF-A0A930FDN2-F1
#
_cell.length_a   1.000
_cell.length_b   1.000
_cell.length_c   1.000
_cell.angle_alpha   90.00
_cell.angle_beta   90.00
_cell.angle_gamma   90.00
#
_symmetry.space_group_name_H-M   'P 1'
#
loop_
_entity.id
_entity.type
_entity.pdbx_description
1 polymer ?
#
loop_
_entity_poly.entity_id
_entity_poly.type
_entity_poly.pdbx_seq_one_letter_code
_entity_poly.pdbx_strand_id
1 'polypeptide(L)'
;MKKMCRILACVGTLFLTACTTSTSVTKQKKETPEPKETVSPEVTEALHAYNELLDNIDAYDFGMGDTVSDHVTYGIVYLNHDIPQLIVEKFYDAQFIAVAKIFGYDPETQTYISSDAVFQIDNPSQMKLSPSETYGWFTLLQDHKGLVYTENNRSTHEILKIELLTWEDNQLIVKEITKMEFNSLPKEPKLIMLGINDRRLLK
;
A
#
# COMPACT_ATOMS: atom_id res chain seq x y z
N MET A 1 0.12 46.13 -55.01
CA MET A 1 -0.60 47.01 -54.05
C MET A 1 0.09 46.95 -52.70
N LYS A 2 0.44 48.14 -52.16
CA LYS A 2 0.71 48.55 -50.75
C LYS A 2 1.31 47.52 -49.76
N LYS A 3 2.32 47.81 -48.93
CA LYS A 3 3.19 48.99 -48.68
C LYS A 3 4.14 48.59 -47.52
N MET A 4 5.39 49.07 -47.57
CA MET A 4 6.25 49.50 -46.44
C MET A 4 6.83 48.38 -45.54
N CYS A 5 8.14 48.09 -45.55
CA CYS A 5 9.30 48.87 -45.10
C CYS A 5 9.18 49.44 -43.68
N ARG A 6 10.14 49.11 -42.80
CA ARG A 6 11.17 50.03 -42.24
C ARG A 6 12.06 49.29 -41.21
N ILE A 7 13.38 49.23 -41.46
CA ILE A 7 14.49 50.03 -40.85
C ILE A 7 14.99 49.38 -39.54
N LEU A 8 16.26 49.36 -39.13
CA LEU A 8 17.62 49.62 -39.66
C LEU A 8 18.49 49.75 -38.38
N ALA A 9 19.72 49.24 -38.41
CA ALA A 9 20.96 49.69 -37.73
C ALA A 9 21.79 48.45 -37.38
N CYS A 10 22.75 48.00 -38.19
CA CYS A 10 24.07 48.58 -38.51
C CYS A 10 25.00 48.81 -37.31
N VAL A 11 26.25 48.39 -37.53
CA VAL A 11 27.51 48.73 -36.84
C VAL A 11 27.79 47.89 -35.58
N GLY A 12 28.88 47.13 -35.46
CA GLY A 12 30.02 46.96 -36.34
C GLY A 12 31.07 46.03 -35.71
N THR A 13 32.04 45.69 -36.57
CA THR A 13 33.43 45.40 -36.24
C THR A 13 33.76 44.05 -35.58
N LEU A 14 34.16 43.10 -36.45
CA LEU A 14 35.19 42.13 -36.12
C LEU A 14 36.50 42.87 -35.77
N PHE A 15 37.02 42.65 -34.57
CA PHE A 15 38.46 42.62 -34.35
C PHE A 15 38.79 41.41 -33.47
N LEU A 16 39.60 40.52 -34.06
CA LEU A 16 40.29 39.43 -33.38
C LEU A 16 41.41 40.04 -32.53
N THR A 17 41.42 39.73 -31.23
CA THR A 17 42.65 39.67 -30.43
C THR A 17 42.57 38.49 -29.48
N ALA A 18 43.50 37.56 -29.67
CA ALA A 18 43.78 36.48 -28.73
C ALA A 18 44.42 37.05 -27.45
N CYS A 19 44.11 36.47 -26.29
CA CYS A 19 45.10 35.92 -25.37
C CYS A 19 44.44 35.37 -24.10
N THR A 20 45.13 34.40 -23.52
CA THR A 20 44.76 33.40 -22.53
C THR A 20 44.57 33.86 -21.09
N THR A 21 43.89 32.99 -20.32
CA THR A 21 43.99 32.72 -18.86
C THR A 21 43.45 33.76 -17.87
N SER A 22 42.34 33.44 -17.19
CA SER A 22 42.31 33.02 -15.77
C SER A 22 40.89 32.90 -15.18
N THR A 23 40.62 31.76 -14.53
CA THR A 23 39.56 31.46 -13.54
C THR A 23 38.10 31.79 -13.88
N SER A 24 37.38 30.79 -14.40
CA SER A 24 35.91 30.74 -14.36
C SER A 24 35.43 30.38 -12.95
N VAL A 25 34.91 31.35 -12.20
CA VAL A 25 34.00 31.06 -11.07
C VAL A 25 32.61 30.88 -11.65
N THR A 26 32.28 29.65 -12.01
CA THR A 26 30.91 29.26 -12.31
C THR A 26 30.16 29.27 -10.99
N LYS A 27 29.22 30.21 -10.81
CA LYS A 27 28.20 30.11 -9.76
C LYS A 27 27.42 28.81 -10.01
N GLN A 28 27.81 27.74 -9.33
CA GLN A 28 26.94 26.58 -9.18
C GLN A 28 25.72 27.06 -8.40
N LYS A 29 24.60 27.19 -9.12
CA LYS A 29 23.28 27.20 -8.51
C LYS A 29 23.17 25.86 -7.79
N LYS A 30 23.39 25.87 -6.48
CA LYS A 30 23.18 24.72 -5.60
C LYS A 30 21.69 24.43 -5.64
N GLU A 31 21.30 23.51 -6.50
CA GLU A 31 20.01 22.85 -6.37
C GLU A 31 20.03 22.16 -5.01
N THR A 32 19.25 22.69 -4.08
CA THR A 32 18.90 21.97 -2.86
C THR A 32 18.22 20.68 -3.32
N PRO A 33 18.78 19.50 -3.00
CA PRO A 33 18.08 18.25 -3.27
C PRO A 33 16.74 18.34 -2.55
N GLU A 34 15.63 18.07 -3.25
CA GLU A 34 14.36 17.84 -2.58
C GLU A 34 14.60 16.82 -1.45
N PRO A 35 14.05 17.04 -0.24
CA PRO A 35 14.24 16.10 0.85
C PRO A 35 13.79 14.73 0.35
N LYS A 36 14.71 13.76 0.30
CA LYS A 36 14.30 12.37 0.17
C LYS A 36 13.35 12.11 1.32
N GLU A 37 12.13 11.74 0.99
CA GLU A 37 11.11 11.34 1.96
C GLU A 37 11.76 10.32 2.89
N THR A 38 12.13 10.79 4.08
CA THR A 38 12.88 9.97 5.04
C THR A 38 11.81 9.24 5.80
N VAL A 39 11.70 7.94 5.57
CA VAL A 39 10.79 7.05 6.30
C VAL A 39 11.01 7.27 7.80
N SER A 40 9.93 7.45 8.56
CA SER A 40 10.06 7.74 9.98
C SER A 40 10.71 6.56 10.72
N PRO A 41 11.38 6.80 11.87
CA PRO A 41 11.93 5.71 12.68
C PRO A 41 10.86 4.68 13.06
N GLU A 42 9.65 5.14 13.42
CA GLU A 42 8.54 4.28 13.84
C GLU A 42 8.07 3.37 12.70
N VAL A 43 8.03 3.86 11.46
CA VAL A 43 7.72 3.03 10.29
C VAL A 43 8.81 1.97 10.10
N THR A 44 10.08 2.34 10.24
CA THR A 44 11.20 1.39 10.10
C THR A 44 11.14 0.30 11.17
N GLU A 45 10.85 0.67 12.41
CA GLU A 45 10.67 -0.28 13.52
C GLU A 45 9.47 -1.19 13.30
N ALA A 46 8.33 -0.66 12.86
CA ALA A 46 7.15 -1.45 12.55
C ALA A 46 7.44 -2.51 11.47
N LEU A 47 8.10 -2.11 10.37
CA LEU A 47 8.48 -3.03 9.29
C LEU A 47 9.44 -4.13 9.78
N HIS A 48 10.39 -3.79 10.65
CA HIS A 48 11.28 -4.77 11.26
C HIS A 48 10.51 -5.76 12.15
N ALA A 49 9.63 -5.26 13.02
CA ALA A 49 8.78 -6.09 13.88
C ALA A 49 7.87 -7.02 13.07
N TYR A 50 7.32 -6.54 11.95
CA TYR A 50 6.53 -7.37 11.04
C TYR A 50 7.36 -8.48 10.38
N ASN A 51 8.63 -8.21 10.05
CA ASN A 51 9.52 -9.24 9.51
C ASN A 51 9.72 -10.38 10.51
N GLU A 52 9.96 -10.07 11.79
CA GLU A 52 10.09 -11.06 12.87
C GLU A 52 8.76 -11.78 13.17
N LEU A 53 7.64 -11.07 13.11
CA LEU A 53 6.31 -11.66 13.27
C LEU A 53 6.04 -12.72 12.20
N LEU A 54 6.38 -12.43 10.94
CA LEU A 54 6.15 -13.35 9.83
C LEU A 54 6.97 -14.63 9.93
N ASP A 55 8.09 -14.64 10.65
CA ASP A 55 8.85 -15.88 10.94
C ASP A 55 8.11 -16.79 11.94
N ASN A 56 7.13 -16.24 12.67
CA ASN A 56 6.34 -16.94 13.69
C ASN A 56 4.83 -16.91 13.37
N ILE A 57 4.44 -16.71 12.10
CA ILE A 57 3.04 -16.48 11.71
C ILE A 57 2.10 -17.66 12.01
N ASP A 58 2.64 -18.86 12.20
CA ASP A 58 1.88 -20.06 12.54
C ASP A 58 1.45 -20.13 14.01
N ALA A 59 1.99 -19.24 14.86
CA ALA A 59 1.55 -19.10 16.25
C ALA A 59 0.22 -18.35 16.40
N TYR A 60 -0.27 -17.71 15.34
CA TYR A 60 -1.50 -16.89 15.40
C TYR A 60 -2.69 -17.65 14.85
N ASP A 61 -3.84 -17.45 15.51
CA ASP A 61 -5.10 -18.03 15.08
C ASP A 61 -5.74 -17.21 13.94
N PHE A 62 -5.97 -17.90 12.83
CA PHE A 62 -6.68 -17.41 11.65
C PHE A 62 -8.08 -18.02 11.54
N GLY A 63 -8.64 -18.55 12.63
CA GLY A 63 -9.98 -19.13 12.70
C GLY A 63 -10.10 -20.53 12.07
N MET A 64 -8.97 -21.18 11.79
CA MET A 64 -8.90 -22.48 11.10
C MET A 64 -8.49 -23.64 12.02
N GLY A 65 -8.33 -23.38 13.33
CA GLY A 65 -7.89 -24.37 14.31
C GLY A 65 -6.52 -24.96 13.94
N ASP A 66 -6.40 -26.28 14.00
CA ASP A 66 -5.16 -27.00 13.70
C ASP A 66 -4.92 -27.21 12.18
N THR A 67 -5.75 -26.60 11.32
CA THR A 67 -5.58 -26.74 9.87
C THR A 67 -4.33 -26.01 9.42
N VAL A 68 -3.42 -26.71 8.74
CA VAL A 68 -2.20 -26.13 8.18
C VAL A 68 -2.51 -25.46 6.85
N SER A 69 -2.07 -24.22 6.67
CA SER A 69 -2.20 -23.50 5.40
C SER A 69 -1.21 -24.00 4.34
N ASP A 70 -1.62 -24.03 3.09
CA ASP A 70 -0.79 -24.42 1.95
C ASP A 70 0.17 -23.31 1.51
N HIS A 71 -0.27 -22.05 1.64
CA HIS A 71 0.51 -20.89 1.26
C HIS A 71 0.14 -19.67 2.09
N VAL A 72 1.14 -18.78 2.26
CA VAL A 72 1.00 -17.54 3.01
C VAL A 72 1.53 -16.38 2.18
N THR A 73 0.74 -15.32 2.09
CA THR A 73 1.15 -14.04 1.50
C THR A 73 0.98 -12.92 2.52
N TYR A 74 1.65 -11.80 2.29
CA TYR A 74 1.52 -10.61 3.12
C TYR A 74 1.57 -9.34 2.28
N GLY A 75 1.07 -8.25 2.85
CA GLY A 75 1.14 -6.91 2.29
C GLY A 75 1.25 -5.87 3.39
N ILE A 76 1.60 -4.65 2.99
CA ILE A 76 1.67 -3.48 3.87
C ILE A 76 0.59 -2.50 3.44
N VAL A 77 -0.23 -2.06 4.39
CA VAL A 77 -1.36 -1.16 4.16
C VAL A 77 -1.36 -0.04 5.19
N TYR A 78 -1.79 1.15 4.80
CA TYR A 78 -2.01 2.26 5.74
C TYR A 78 -3.51 2.40 5.98
N LEU A 79 -3.94 2.19 7.22
CA LEU A 79 -5.35 2.18 7.61
C LEU A 79 -5.75 3.51 8.29
N ASN A 80 -5.62 4.62 7.57
CA ASN A 80 -5.82 5.98 8.11
C ASN A 80 -4.87 6.30 9.28
N HIS A 81 -3.64 5.82 9.20
CA HIS A 81 -2.64 5.93 10.25
C HIS A 81 -1.25 6.09 9.64
N ASP A 82 -0.33 6.80 10.31
CA ASP A 82 1.02 7.09 9.80
C ASP A 82 1.97 5.89 9.87
N ILE A 83 1.77 5.02 10.86
CA ILE A 83 2.43 3.71 10.94
C ILE A 83 1.58 2.71 10.15
N PRO A 84 2.17 1.96 9.20
CA PRO A 84 1.43 0.99 8.42
C PRO A 84 1.10 -0.28 9.22
N GLN A 85 0.08 -0.98 8.75
CA GLN A 85 -0.34 -2.29 9.24
C GLN A 85 0.13 -3.39 8.28
N LEU A 86 0.34 -4.57 8.84
CA LEU A 86 0.61 -5.79 8.09
C LEU A 86 -0.70 -6.53 7.86
N ILE A 87 -1.02 -6.82 6.60
CA ILE A 87 -2.07 -7.78 6.26
C ILE A 87 -1.42 -9.11 5.86
N VAL A 88 -1.91 -10.21 6.41
CA VAL A 88 -1.45 -11.57 6.09
C VAL A 88 -2.64 -12.38 5.60
N GLU A 89 -2.46 -13.08 4.49
CA GLU A 89 -3.44 -14.03 3.95
C GLU A 89 -2.86 -15.44 4.03
N LYS A 90 -3.62 -16.37 4.62
CA LYS A 90 -3.35 -17.81 4.61
C LYS A 90 -4.36 -18.50 3.70
N PHE A 91 -3.87 -19.38 2.85
CA PHE A 91 -4.67 -20.10 1.86
C PHE A 91 -4.73 -21.58 2.21
N TYR A 92 -5.91 -22.15 1.99
CA TYR A 92 -6.25 -23.52 2.35
C TYR A 92 -6.91 -24.18 1.14
N ASP A 93 -6.12 -24.88 0.33
CA ASP A 93 -6.54 -25.45 -0.95
C ASP A 93 -7.55 -26.59 -0.74
N ALA A 94 -7.36 -27.41 0.29
CA ALA A 94 -8.31 -28.49 0.59
C ALA A 94 -9.70 -27.98 0.99
N GLN A 95 -9.77 -26.77 1.56
CA GLN A 95 -11.00 -26.11 1.99
C GLN A 95 -11.52 -25.10 0.96
N PHE A 96 -10.76 -24.82 -0.10
CA PHE A 96 -11.10 -23.85 -1.15
C PHE A 96 -11.39 -22.44 -0.59
N ILE A 97 -10.67 -22.04 0.44
CA ILE A 97 -10.80 -20.72 1.09
C ILE A 97 -9.43 -20.11 1.36
N ALA A 98 -9.43 -18.81 1.59
CA ALA A 98 -8.34 -18.12 2.23
C ALA A 98 -8.89 -17.24 3.36
N VAL A 99 -8.03 -16.92 4.32
CA VAL A 99 -8.38 -16.07 5.46
C VAL A 99 -7.30 -15.04 5.65
N ALA A 100 -7.73 -13.82 5.95
CA ALA A 100 -6.85 -12.70 6.16
C ALA A 100 -6.95 -12.18 7.60
N LYS A 101 -5.82 -11.73 8.11
CA LYS A 101 -5.70 -11.09 9.42
C LYS A 101 -4.81 -9.86 9.32
N ILE A 102 -5.14 -8.83 10.09
CA ILE A 102 -4.39 -7.58 10.13
C ILE A 102 -3.64 -7.48 11.46
N PHE A 103 -2.42 -6.96 11.39
CA PHE A 103 -1.57 -6.69 12.53
C PHE A 103 -1.12 -5.23 12.50
N GLY A 104 -1.07 -4.60 13.67
CA GLY A 104 -0.50 -3.27 13.85
C GLY A 104 0.77 -3.31 14.67
N TYR A 105 1.33 -2.13 14.92
CA TYR A 105 2.52 -1.93 15.73
C TYR A 105 2.26 -0.81 16.73
N ASP A 106 2.58 -1.08 17.99
CA ASP A 106 2.55 -0.09 19.07
C ASP A 106 3.96 0.49 19.25
N PRO A 107 4.20 1.76 18.90
CA PRO A 107 5.51 2.38 19.06
C PRO A 107 5.87 2.65 20.54
N GLU A 108 4.89 2.72 21.45
CA GLU A 108 5.15 2.98 22.86
C GLU A 108 5.72 1.75 23.56
N THR A 109 5.18 0.57 23.23
CA THR A 109 5.62 -0.70 23.81
C THR A 109 6.61 -1.46 22.91
N GLN A 110 6.80 -1.00 21.67
CA GLN A 110 7.61 -1.64 20.63
C GLN A 110 7.19 -3.09 20.35
N THR A 111 5.87 -3.33 20.32
CA THR A 111 5.30 -4.66 20.08
C THR A 111 4.27 -4.63 18.97
N TYR A 112 4.12 -5.74 18.25
CA TYR A 112 3.01 -5.91 17.32
C TYR A 112 1.68 -6.13 18.07
N ILE A 113 0.58 -5.82 17.40
CA ILE A 113 -0.78 -6.03 17.87
C ILE A 113 -1.50 -6.91 16.86
N SER A 114 -2.04 -8.04 17.30
CA SER A 114 -2.90 -8.88 16.46
C SER A 114 -4.34 -8.40 16.56
N SER A 115 -4.99 -8.13 15.42
CA SER A 115 -6.42 -7.81 15.44
C SER A 115 -7.25 -9.05 15.80
N ASP A 116 -8.38 -8.87 16.48
CA ASP A 116 -9.29 -9.99 16.76
C ASP A 116 -10.07 -10.43 15.50
N ALA A 117 -10.19 -9.55 14.51
CA ALA A 117 -10.91 -9.84 13.28
C ALA A 117 -10.15 -10.82 12.38
N VAL A 118 -10.92 -11.70 11.74
CA VAL A 118 -10.45 -12.60 10.67
C VAL A 118 -11.44 -12.49 9.53
N PHE A 119 -10.93 -12.33 8.32
CA PHE A 119 -11.73 -12.11 7.13
C PHE A 119 -11.59 -13.31 6.19
N GLN A 120 -12.69 -14.00 5.91
CA GLN A 120 -12.68 -15.03 4.88
C GLN A 120 -12.66 -14.35 3.50
N ILE A 121 -11.68 -14.72 2.68
CA ILE A 121 -11.53 -14.27 1.30
C ILE A 121 -11.53 -15.48 0.37
N ASP A 122 -11.78 -15.22 -0.91
CA ASP A 122 -11.76 -16.30 -1.89
C ASP A 122 -10.33 -16.76 -2.18
N ASN A 123 -10.13 -18.05 -2.42
CA ASN A 123 -8.86 -18.54 -2.98
C ASN A 123 -8.88 -18.32 -4.51
N PRO A 124 -8.05 -17.39 -5.06
CA PRO A 124 -8.12 -17.02 -6.48
C PRO A 124 -7.90 -18.20 -7.43
N SER A 125 -7.08 -19.17 -7.01
CA SER A 125 -6.73 -20.35 -7.80
C SER A 125 -7.88 -21.33 -7.93
N GLN A 126 -8.88 -21.27 -7.05
CA GLN A 126 -9.90 -22.30 -6.89
C GLN A 126 -11.33 -21.75 -6.70
N MET A 127 -11.55 -20.47 -7.03
CA MET A 127 -12.83 -19.74 -6.89
C MET A 127 -14.08 -20.50 -7.38
N LYS A 128 -13.97 -21.35 -8.40
CA LYS A 128 -15.11 -22.11 -8.95
C LYS A 128 -15.45 -23.39 -8.19
N LEU A 129 -14.55 -23.86 -7.34
CA LEU A 129 -14.67 -25.12 -6.62
C LEU A 129 -15.08 -24.92 -5.16
N SER A 130 -15.04 -23.67 -4.67
CA SER A 130 -15.38 -23.38 -3.28
C SER A 130 -16.85 -23.71 -2.98
N PRO A 131 -17.12 -24.54 -1.96
CA PRO A 131 -18.49 -24.84 -1.52
C PRO A 131 -19.10 -23.69 -0.70
N SER A 132 -18.33 -22.65 -0.37
CA SER A 132 -18.81 -21.49 0.40
C SER A 132 -19.90 -20.73 -0.35
N GLU A 133 -20.99 -20.41 0.36
CA GLU A 133 -22.08 -19.59 -0.17
C GLU A 133 -21.65 -18.12 -0.39
N THR A 134 -20.58 -17.68 0.27
CA THR A 134 -20.05 -16.33 0.17
C THR A 134 -18.60 -16.30 -0.28
N TYR A 135 -18.17 -15.14 -0.78
CA TYR A 135 -16.78 -14.85 -1.09
C TYR A 135 -16.47 -13.39 -0.74
N GLY A 136 -15.28 -13.18 -0.18
CA GLY A 136 -14.80 -11.87 0.24
C GLY A 136 -13.56 -11.42 -0.52
N TRP A 137 -13.35 -10.12 -0.59
CA TRP A 137 -12.11 -9.51 -1.08
C TRP A 137 -11.89 -8.13 -0.49
N PHE A 138 -10.65 -7.63 -0.62
CA PHE A 138 -10.27 -6.31 -0.18
C PHE A 138 -10.13 -5.31 -1.32
N THR A 139 -10.49 -4.07 -1.05
CA THR A 139 -10.28 -2.90 -1.92
C THR A 139 -9.48 -1.85 -1.14
N LEU A 140 -8.26 -1.56 -1.61
CA LEU A 140 -7.43 -0.51 -1.02
C LEU A 140 -7.95 0.88 -1.42
N LEU A 141 -8.03 1.79 -0.46
CA LEU A 141 -8.45 3.18 -0.71
C LEU A 141 -7.24 4.07 -0.98
N GLN A 142 -7.42 5.10 -1.81
CA GLN A 142 -6.39 6.10 -2.09
C GLN A 142 -6.07 6.94 -0.84
N ASP A 143 -4.90 7.57 -0.84
CA ASP A 143 -4.44 8.48 0.20
C ASP A 143 -4.42 7.87 1.61
N HIS A 144 -4.12 6.58 1.72
CA HIS A 144 -4.00 5.86 2.99
C HIS A 144 -5.30 5.87 3.82
N LYS A 145 -6.47 6.04 3.18
CA LYS A 145 -7.77 6.18 3.87
C LYS A 145 -8.33 4.89 4.46
N GLY A 146 -7.66 3.75 4.28
CA GLY A 146 -8.13 2.47 4.78
C GLY A 146 -8.18 1.35 3.74
N LEU A 147 -8.75 0.25 4.19
CA LEU A 147 -9.02 -0.94 3.40
C LEU A 147 -10.51 -1.26 3.51
N VAL A 148 -11.16 -1.63 2.42
CA VAL A 148 -12.57 -2.05 2.45
C VAL A 148 -12.66 -3.54 2.20
N TYR A 149 -13.24 -4.28 3.14
CA TYR A 149 -13.66 -5.66 2.95
C TYR A 149 -15.06 -5.68 2.36
N THR A 150 -15.26 -6.44 1.29
CA THR A 150 -16.60 -6.68 0.71
C THR A 150 -16.85 -8.17 0.70
N GLU A 151 -18.03 -8.59 1.17
CA GLU A 151 -18.51 -9.96 1.08
C GLU A 151 -19.73 -10.02 0.16
N ASN A 152 -19.73 -10.99 -0.75
CA ASN A 152 -20.81 -11.21 -1.70
C ASN A 152 -21.36 -12.63 -1.61
N ASN A 153 -22.64 -12.77 -1.93
CA ASN A 153 -23.21 -14.06 -2.23
C ASN A 153 -22.59 -14.61 -3.52
N ARG A 154 -22.08 -15.84 -3.47
CA ARG A 154 -21.40 -16.49 -4.61
C ARG A 154 -22.33 -16.76 -5.79
N SER A 155 -23.60 -17.06 -5.52
CA SER A 155 -24.58 -17.41 -6.56
C SER A 155 -25.24 -16.20 -7.21
N THR A 156 -25.59 -15.18 -6.41
CA THR A 156 -26.31 -13.98 -6.89
C THR A 156 -25.40 -12.79 -7.17
N HIS A 157 -24.16 -12.82 -6.68
CA HIS A 157 -23.22 -11.69 -6.67
C HIS A 157 -23.72 -10.47 -5.89
N GLU A 158 -24.81 -10.59 -5.13
CA GLU A 158 -25.29 -9.52 -4.27
C GLU A 158 -24.27 -9.25 -3.16
N ILE A 159 -24.03 -7.96 -2.91
CA ILE A 159 -23.16 -7.54 -1.82
C ILE A 159 -23.94 -7.74 -0.52
N LEU A 160 -23.41 -8.59 0.35
CA LEU A 160 -23.99 -8.90 1.65
C LEU A 160 -23.48 -7.94 2.71
N LYS A 161 -22.22 -7.51 2.59
CA LYS A 161 -21.53 -6.72 3.60
C LYS A 161 -20.43 -5.86 2.95
N ILE A 162 -20.26 -4.65 3.47
CA ILE A 162 -19.15 -3.76 3.13
C ILE A 162 -18.62 -3.16 4.43
N GLU A 163 -17.38 -3.45 4.78
CA GLU A 163 -16.74 -3.00 6.01
C GLU A 163 -15.50 -2.16 5.68
N LEU A 164 -15.49 -0.91 6.14
CA LEU A 164 -14.32 -0.06 6.15
C LEU A 164 -13.44 -0.41 7.35
N LEU A 165 -12.17 -0.65 7.07
CA LEU A 165 -11.13 -1.00 8.03
C LEU A 165 -10.20 0.20 8.21
N THR A 166 -10.16 0.74 9.42
CA THR A 166 -9.24 1.80 9.85
C THR A 166 -8.48 1.37 11.11
N TRP A 167 -7.45 2.11 11.47
CA TRP A 167 -6.65 1.87 12.67
C TRP A 167 -6.69 3.10 13.58
N GLU A 168 -7.20 2.91 14.79
CA GLU A 168 -7.37 3.97 15.80
C GLU A 168 -7.01 3.39 17.17
N ASP A 169 -6.34 4.15 18.04
CA ASP A 169 -6.01 3.75 19.42
C ASP A 169 -5.46 2.31 19.55
N ASN A 170 -4.48 1.95 18.71
CA ASN A 170 -3.83 0.64 18.72
C ASN A 170 -4.79 -0.55 18.48
N GLN A 171 -5.88 -0.33 17.74
CA GLN A 171 -6.83 -1.38 17.38
C GLN A 171 -7.36 -1.22 15.95
N LEU A 172 -7.75 -2.35 15.35
CA LEU A 172 -8.46 -2.37 14.08
C LEU A 172 -9.92 -1.99 14.33
N ILE A 173 -10.38 -0.92 13.68
CA ILE A 173 -11.78 -0.53 13.67
C ILE A 173 -12.44 -1.11 12.42
N VAL A 174 -13.49 -1.89 12.63
CA VAL A 174 -14.33 -2.47 11.57
C VAL A 174 -15.67 -1.76 11.56
N LYS A 175 -15.94 -0.99 10.50
CA LYS A 175 -17.17 -0.21 10.38
C LYS A 175 -17.94 -0.60 9.13
N GLU A 176 -19.18 -1.08 9.30
CA GLU A 176 -20.07 -1.28 8.17
C GLU A 176 -20.41 0.05 7.48
N ILE A 177 -20.33 0.07 6.15
CA ILE A 177 -20.64 1.23 5.32
C ILE A 177 -21.64 0.87 4.22
N THR A 178 -22.37 1.86 3.73
CA THR A 178 -23.31 1.65 2.64
C THR A 178 -22.59 1.51 1.29
N LYS A 179 -23.26 0.88 0.33
CA LYS A 179 -22.80 0.83 -1.07
C LYS A 179 -22.59 2.23 -1.66
N MET A 180 -23.39 3.21 -1.25
CA MET A 180 -23.26 4.60 -1.73
C MET A 180 -21.97 5.23 -1.23
N GLU A 181 -21.67 5.08 0.07
CA GLU A 181 -20.41 5.54 0.66
C GLU A 181 -19.23 4.84 -0.01
N PHE A 182 -19.24 3.52 -0.12
CA PHE A 182 -18.16 2.76 -0.77
C PHE A 182 -17.90 3.23 -2.21
N ASN A 183 -18.95 3.46 -3.00
CA ASN A 183 -18.81 3.93 -4.38
C ASN A 183 -18.19 5.33 -4.47
N SER A 184 -18.43 6.19 -3.47
CA SER A 184 -17.87 7.54 -3.42
C SER A 184 -16.39 7.60 -3.03
N LEU A 185 -15.87 6.55 -2.38
CA LEU A 185 -14.47 6.51 -1.94
C LEU A 185 -13.52 6.27 -3.13
N PRO A 186 -12.42 7.04 -3.25
CA PRO A 186 -11.40 6.82 -4.27
C PRO A 186 -10.62 5.54 -3.98
N LYS A 187 -10.39 4.73 -5.01
CA LYS A 187 -9.83 3.37 -4.90
C LYS A 187 -8.45 3.29 -5.55
N GLU A 188 -7.52 2.62 -4.88
CA GLU A 188 -6.25 2.25 -5.48
C GLU A 188 -6.47 1.10 -6.48
N PRO A 189 -5.65 1.00 -7.54
CA PRO A 189 -5.84 -0.02 -8.56
C PRO A 189 -5.55 -1.42 -8.04
N LYS A 190 -4.68 -1.57 -7.03
CA LYS A 190 -4.31 -2.88 -6.50
C LYS A 190 -3.67 -2.82 -5.11
N LEU A 191 -4.07 -3.77 -4.26
CA LEU A 191 -3.31 -4.15 -3.06
C LEU A 191 -2.13 -5.05 -3.45
N ILE A 192 -0.91 -4.67 -3.06
CA ILE A 192 0.30 -5.44 -3.35
C ILE A 192 0.48 -6.51 -2.26
N MET A 193 0.40 -7.77 -2.68
CA MET A 193 0.66 -8.94 -1.83
C MET A 193 1.88 -9.69 -2.34
N LEU A 194 2.74 -10.12 -1.43
CA LEU A 194 3.96 -10.89 -1.70
C LEU A 194 3.91 -12.23 -1.00
N GLY A 195 4.56 -13.24 -1.58
CA GLY A 195 4.77 -14.51 -0.87
C GLY A 195 5.63 -14.30 0.37
N ILE A 196 5.40 -15.10 1.41
CA ILE A 196 6.08 -14.93 2.71
C ILE A 196 7.62 -14.83 2.56
N ASN A 197 8.24 -15.61 1.68
CA ASN A 197 9.71 -15.58 1.50
C ASN A 197 10.25 -14.29 0.84
N ASP A 198 9.41 -13.48 0.19
CA ASP A 198 9.81 -12.21 -0.42
C ASP A 198 9.67 -11.05 0.57
N ARG A 199 10.73 -10.76 1.33
CA ARG A 199 10.75 -9.73 2.39
C ARG A 199 10.97 -8.29 1.91
N ARG A 200 10.83 -7.99 0.62
CA ARG A 200 11.20 -6.67 0.06
C ARG A 200 10.35 -5.48 0.55
N LEU A 201 9.16 -5.71 1.09
CA LEU A 201 8.33 -4.64 1.67
C LEU A 201 8.70 -4.32 3.14
N LEU A 202 9.61 -5.09 3.73
CA LEU A 202 9.96 -5.03 5.16
C LEU A 202 11.42 -4.59 5.39
N LYS A 203 12.06 -4.01 4.37
CA LYS A 203 13.49 -3.66 4.34
C LYS A 203 13.69 -2.20 4.03
#